data_AF-A0A9E0SE13-F1
#
_entry.id   AF-A0A9E0SE13-F1
#
_cell.length_a   1.000
_cell.length_b   1.000
_cell.length_c   1.000
_cell.angle_alpha   90.00
_cell.angle_beta   90.00
_cell.angle_gamma   90.00
#
_symmetry.space_group_name_H-M   'P 1'
#
loop_
_entity.id
_entity.type
_entity.pdbx_description
1 polymer ?
#
loop_
_entity_poly.entity_id
_entity_poly.type
_entity_poly.pdbx_seq_one_letter_code
_entity_poly.pdbx_strand_id
1 'polypeptide(L)' 'AHPRVFLEMSEHGEAKCPYCGTAYRLKPGTVLKRH' A
#
# COMPACT_ATOMS: atom_id res chain seq x y z
N ALA A 1 -18.53 -5.94 1.57
CA ALA A 1 -17.91 -5.96 2.92
C ALA A 1 -16.39 -5.97 2.74
N HIS A 2 -15.66 -4.99 3.29
CA HIS A 2 -14.19 -4.98 3.26
C HIS A 2 -13.64 -4.96 4.69
N PRO A 3 -12.88 -5.99 5.11
CA PRO A 3 -12.23 -5.96 6.41
C PRO A 3 -11.09 -4.94 6.42
N ARG A 4 -10.76 -4.42 7.60
CA ARG A 4 -9.53 -3.65 7.78
C ARG A 4 -8.36 -4.63 7.68
N VAL A 5 -7.47 -4.38 6.72
CA VAL A 5 -6.28 -5.20 6.49
C VAL A 5 -5.03 -4.34 6.38
N PHE A 6 -3.88 -4.95 6.65
CA PHE A 6 -2.58 -4.33 6.44
C PHE A 6 -2.11 -4.64 5.02
N LEU A 7 -1.72 -3.61 4.27
CA LEU A 7 -1.18 -3.75 2.92
C LEU A 7 0.34 -3.60 3.00
N GLU A 8 1.06 -4.60 2.49
CA GLU A 8 2.50 -4.51 2.32
C GLU A 8 2.81 -3.61 1.12
N MET A 9 3.59 -2.55 1.35
CA MET A 9 4.04 -1.64 0.31
C MET A 9 5.20 -2.27 -0.46
N SER A 10 5.12 -2.30 -1.78
CA SER A 10 6.24 -2.68 -2.64
C SER A 10 7.37 -1.64 -2.55
N GLU A 11 8.56 -2.01 -3.05
CA GLU A 11 9.73 -1.13 -3.12
C GLU A 11 9.48 0.20 -3.86
N HIS A 12 8.52 0.22 -4.78
CA HIS A 12 8.10 1.41 -5.53
C HIS A 12 7.09 2.29 -4.78
N GLY A 13 6.71 1.93 -3.55
CA GLY A 13 5.72 2.66 -2.77
C GLY A 13 4.29 2.45 -3.26
N GLU A 14 4.02 1.28 -3.84
CA GLU A 14 2.70 0.91 -4.37
C GLU A 14 2.17 -0.36 -3.68
N ALA A 15 0.87 -0.43 -3.42
CA ALA A 15 0.20 -1.63 -2.95
C ALA A 15 -1.22 -1.72 -3.50
N LYS A 16 -1.79 -2.92 -3.55
CA LYS A 16 -3.18 -3.14 -3.96
C LYS A 16 -3.97 -3.86 -2.87
N CYS A 17 -5.21 -3.44 -2.64
CA CYS A 17 -6.11 -4.17 -1.76
C CYS A 17 -6.49 -5.53 -2.39
N PRO A 18 -6.30 -6.66 -1.69
CA PRO A 18 -6.57 -7.99 -2.25
C PRO A 18 -8.06 -8.26 -2.46
N TYR A 19 -8.96 -7.48 -1.85
CA TYR A 19 -10.41 -7.68 -1.95
C TYR A 19 -11.05 -6.86 -3.06
N CYS A 20 -10.67 -5.58 -3.19
CA CYS A 20 -11.31 -4.66 -4.13
C CYS A 20 -10.41 -4.13 -5.23
N GLY A 21 -9.12 -4.49 -5.21
CA GLY A 21 -8.16 -4.08 -6.23
C GLY A 21 -7.78 -2.60 -6.21
N THR A 22 -8.25 -1.82 -5.23
CA THR A 22 -7.87 -0.41 -5.08
C THR A 22 -6.36 -0.29 -4.95
N ALA A 23 -5.76 0.49 -5.84
CA ALA A 23 -4.33 0.78 -5.83
C ALA A 23 -4.04 1.96 -4.91
N TYR A 24 -3.11 1.76 -3.98
CA TYR A 24 -2.59 2.77 -3.08
C TYR A 24 -1.15 3.08 -3.47
N ARG A 25 -0.83 4.38 -3.49
CA ARG A 25 0.51 4.88 -3.80
C ARG A 25 0.94 5.89 -2.75
N LEU A 26 2.21 5.81 -2.35
CA LEU A 26 2.79 6.80 -1.45
C LEU A 26 2.87 8.18 -2.10
N LYS A 27 2.78 9.21 -1.27
CA LYS A 27 2.95 10.59 -1.74
C LYS A 27 4.39 10.79 -2.25
N PRO A 28 4.60 11.60 -3.30
CA PRO A 28 5.92 11.89 -3.82
C PRO A 28 6.83 12.45 -2.71
N GLY A 29 8.08 12.00 -2.65
CA GLY A 29 9.04 12.36 -1.61
C GLY A 29 8.94 11.54 -0.31
N THR A 30 7.99 10.61 -0.22
CA THR A 30 7.90 9.68 0.93
C THR A 30 8.92 8.56 0.79
N VAL A 31 9.85 8.46 1.74
CA VAL A 31 10.82 7.36 1.80
C VAL A 31 10.25 6.23 2.65
N LEU A 32 10.20 5.02 2.11
CA LEU A 32 9.85 3.82 2.87
C LEU A 32 10.93 3.54 3.91
N LYS A 33 10.62 3.82 5.19
CA LYS A 33 11.44 3.36 6.32
C LYS A 33 10.98 1.96 6.70
N ARG A 34 11.80 0.96 6.35
CA ARG A 34 11.62 -0.42 6.81
C ARG A 34 12.42 -0.56 8.12
N HIS A 35 11.74 -0.99 9.18
CA HIS A 35 12.35 -1.30 10.48
C HIS A 35 12.91 -2.72 10.48
#